data_AF-X0WKF1-F1
#
_entry.id   AF-X0WKF1-F1
#
_cell.length_a   1.000
_cell.length_b   1.000
_cell.length_c   1.000
_cell.angle_alpha   90.00
_cell.angle_beta   90.00
_cell.angle_gamma   90.00
#
_symmetry.space_group_name_H-M   'P 1'
#
loop_
_entity.id
_entity.type
_entity.pdbx_description
1 polymer ?
#
loop_
_entity_poly.entity_id
_entity_poly.type
_entity_poly.pdbx_seq_one_letter_code
_entity_poly.pdbx_strand_id
1 'polypeptide(L)'
;MVARRHLVLVGAAWALMAAAAAACQAQTAVALPPGVTAVWDLGKAQRDTTPTRERVCINGLWRWQPVSEKTDEAPTGGWGYLKVPGPWPGTNYWMHRESQTHYPHPTWQDDNLASADMAWYEREFSVPAQWAGRRICVSLEY
;
A
#
# COMPACT_ATOMS: atom_id res chain seq x y z
N MET A 1 1.00 -65.74 35.58
CA MET A 1 1.45 -65.72 34.18
C MET A 1 0.76 -64.56 33.48
N VAL A 2 1.55 -63.75 32.76
CA VAL A 2 1.16 -62.64 31.87
C VAL A 2 0.82 -61.28 32.52
N ALA A 3 1.73 -60.36 32.24
CA ALA A 3 1.76 -58.94 32.58
C ALA A 3 0.64 -58.13 31.92
N ARG A 4 0.32 -56.96 32.47
CA ARG A 4 -0.05 -55.77 31.68
C ARG A 4 0.33 -54.50 32.43
N ARG A 5 1.50 -53.96 32.05
CA ARG A 5 1.92 -52.58 32.31
C ARG A 5 1.16 -51.69 31.33
N HIS A 6 0.41 -50.70 31.82
CA HIS A 6 0.11 -49.52 31.01
C HIS A 6 0.19 -48.27 31.90
N LEU A 7 1.35 -47.63 31.82
CA LEU A 7 1.61 -46.27 32.26
C LEU A 7 0.87 -45.34 31.31
N VAL A 8 -0.07 -44.52 31.78
CA VAL A 8 -0.68 -43.47 30.97
C VAL A 8 -0.04 -42.14 31.35
N LEU A 9 0.87 -41.68 30.49
CA LEU A 9 1.35 -40.29 30.44
C LEU A 9 0.81 -39.68 29.15
N VAL A 10 -0.06 -38.68 29.27
CA VAL A 10 -0.44 -37.74 28.21
C VAL A 10 -0.64 -36.42 28.97
N GLY A 11 0.03 -35.31 28.75
CA GLY A 11 0.80 -34.79 27.64
C GLY A 11 0.44 -33.30 27.59
N ALA A 12 1.30 -32.43 28.12
CA ALA A 12 1.02 -31.00 28.26
C ALA A 12 0.89 -30.34 26.88
N ALA A 13 -0.29 -29.81 26.55
CA ALA A 13 -0.53 -29.08 25.32
C ALA A 13 0.04 -27.66 25.44
N TRP A 14 1.13 -27.38 24.73
CA TRP A 14 1.61 -26.02 24.52
C TRP A 14 0.84 -25.39 23.36
N ALA A 15 -0.06 -24.46 23.68
CA ALA A 15 -0.72 -23.64 22.68
C ALA A 15 0.28 -22.64 22.09
N LEU A 16 0.75 -22.91 20.87
CA LEU A 16 1.45 -21.93 20.05
C LEU A 16 0.45 -20.85 19.62
N MET A 17 0.46 -19.69 20.30
CA MET A 17 -0.13 -18.47 19.74
C MET A 17 0.73 -18.04 18.55
N ALA A 18 0.29 -18.40 17.35
CA ALA A 18 0.78 -17.76 16.14
C ALA A 18 0.29 -16.30 16.15
N ALA A 19 1.21 -15.36 16.37
CA ALA A 19 0.94 -13.96 16.07
C ALA A 19 0.65 -13.88 14.57
N ALA A 20 -0.63 -13.67 14.22
CA ALA A 20 -1.01 -13.35 12.86
C ALA A 20 -0.40 -11.98 12.54
N ALA A 21 0.78 -11.99 11.92
CA ALA A 21 1.17 -10.90 11.05
C ALA A 21 0.01 -10.75 10.08
N ALA A 22 -0.72 -9.65 10.16
CA ALA A 22 -1.67 -9.27 9.12
C ALA A 22 -0.86 -9.20 7.83
N ALA A 23 -0.87 -10.29 7.08
CA ALA A 23 -0.36 -10.28 5.72
C ALA A 23 -1.32 -9.33 4.99
N CYS A 24 -0.92 -8.07 4.84
CA CYS A 24 -1.53 -7.23 3.82
C CYS A 24 -1.21 -7.95 2.51
N GLN A 25 -2.18 -8.73 2.02
CA GLN A 25 -2.07 -9.26 0.69
C GLN A 25 -2.07 -8.03 -0.21
N ALA A 26 -0.93 -7.77 -0.85
CA ALA A 26 -0.80 -6.69 -1.80
C ALA A 26 -1.94 -6.82 -2.81
N GLN A 27 -2.92 -5.92 -2.74
CA GLN A 27 -4.08 -6.00 -3.61
C GLN A 27 -3.64 -5.73 -5.04
N THR A 28 -4.10 -6.55 -5.99
CA THR A 28 -3.58 -6.44 -7.35
C THR A 28 -4.24 -5.26 -8.05
N ALA A 29 -3.43 -4.27 -8.44
CA ALA A 29 -3.85 -3.16 -9.28
C ALA A 29 -3.76 -3.51 -10.77
N VAL A 30 -4.34 -2.65 -11.61
CA VAL A 30 -4.29 -2.79 -13.07
C VAL A 30 -2.87 -3.04 -13.58
N ALA A 31 -2.71 -3.89 -14.59
CA ALA A 31 -1.42 -4.11 -15.22
C ALA A 31 -0.87 -2.81 -15.83
N LEU A 32 0.38 -2.49 -15.56
CA LEU A 32 1.05 -1.33 -16.14
C LEU A 32 1.53 -1.65 -17.57
N PRO A 33 1.51 -0.67 -18.49
CA PRO A 33 2.05 -0.85 -19.84
C PRO A 33 3.55 -1.22 -19.84
N PRO A 34 4.05 -1.83 -20.93
CA PRO A 34 5.48 -2.10 -21.07
C PRO A 34 6.34 -0.84 -20.86
N GLY A 35 7.40 -0.97 -20.08
CA GLY A 35 8.31 0.13 -19.75
C GLY A 35 7.87 1.01 -18.58
N VAL A 36 6.66 0.80 -18.04
CA VAL A 36 6.17 1.51 -16.85
C VAL A 36 6.27 0.60 -15.64
N THR A 37 6.77 1.13 -14.52
CA THR A 37 6.91 0.36 -13.27
C THR A 37 6.61 1.24 -12.07
N ALA A 38 5.81 0.72 -11.14
CA ALA A 38 5.66 1.32 -9.82
C ALA A 38 6.89 0.99 -8.96
N VAL A 39 7.84 1.93 -8.89
CA VAL A 39 9.08 1.76 -8.12
C VAL A 39 8.84 2.14 -6.66
N TRP A 40 8.67 1.13 -5.80
CA TRP A 40 8.43 1.32 -4.36
C TRP A 40 9.63 1.00 -3.47
N ASP A 41 10.73 0.58 -4.08
CA ASP A 41 12.02 0.36 -3.40
C ASP A 41 12.59 1.67 -2.83
N LEU A 42 12.64 1.77 -1.50
CA LEU A 42 13.20 2.93 -0.79
C LEU A 42 14.70 3.15 -1.03
N GLY A 43 15.42 2.14 -1.54
CA GLY A 43 16.82 2.27 -1.95
C GLY A 43 16.99 3.13 -3.20
N LYS A 44 15.94 3.26 -4.01
CA LYS A 44 15.91 4.11 -5.23
C LYS A 44 15.29 5.49 -5.00
N ALA A 45 14.73 5.72 -3.81
CA ALA A 45 14.11 6.99 -3.46
C ALA A 45 15.17 8.07 -3.21
N GLN A 46 14.85 9.32 -3.54
CA GLN A 46 15.64 10.46 -3.08
C GLN A 46 15.55 10.60 -1.55
N ARG A 47 16.66 10.98 -0.93
CA ARG A 47 16.83 10.98 0.52
C ARG A 47 17.62 12.23 0.93
N ASP A 48 17.20 12.85 2.03
CA ASP A 48 17.94 13.90 2.73
C ASP A 48 18.22 13.43 4.15
N THR A 49 19.50 13.26 4.48
CA THR A 49 19.92 12.72 5.78
C THR A 49 20.81 13.71 6.52
N THR A 50 20.43 14.01 7.75
CA THR A 50 21.21 14.76 8.74
C THR A 50 21.54 13.85 9.94
N PRO A 51 22.40 14.28 10.88
CA PRO A 51 22.72 13.46 12.05
C PRO A 51 21.52 13.06 12.92
N THR A 52 20.43 13.85 12.90
CA THR A 52 19.26 13.65 13.76
C THR A 52 17.98 13.30 13.00
N ARG A 53 17.96 13.39 11.67
CA ARG A 53 16.75 13.14 10.87
C ARG A 53 17.08 12.63 9.48
N GLU A 54 16.27 11.68 9.01
CA GLU A 54 16.23 11.27 7.61
C GLU A 54 14.85 11.60 7.03
N ARG A 55 14.84 12.07 5.79
CA ARG A 55 13.64 12.25 4.97
C ARG A 55 13.82 11.42 3.71
N VAL A 56 12.80 10.64 3.36
CA VAL A 56 12.78 9.80 2.16
C VAL A 56 11.57 10.18 1.33
N CYS A 57 11.80 10.53 0.07
CA CYS A 57 10.75 10.88 -0.86
C CYS A 57 10.02 9.62 -1.34
N ILE A 58 8.75 9.49 -0.98
CA ILE A 58 7.87 8.40 -1.42
C ILE A 58 6.93 8.84 -2.56
N ASN A 59 7.39 9.76 -3.41
CA ASN A 59 6.67 10.14 -4.63
C ASN A 59 6.76 9.05 -5.72
N GLY A 60 6.10 9.27 -6.85
CA GLY A 60 6.00 8.32 -7.96
C GLY A 60 4.61 7.71 -8.09
N LEU A 61 4.50 6.51 -8.65
CA LEU A 61 3.21 5.84 -8.80
C LEU A 61 2.72 5.30 -7.45
N TRP A 62 1.49 5.65 -7.11
CA TRP A 62 0.73 5.11 -5.99
C TRP A 62 -0.49 4.39 -6.53
N ARG A 63 -0.94 3.35 -5.82
CA ARG A 63 -2.26 2.79 -6.08
C ARG A 63 -3.30 3.80 -5.65
N TRP A 64 -4.34 3.94 -6.46
CA TRP A 64 -5.44 4.86 -6.21
C TRP A 64 -6.76 4.21 -6.58
N GLN A 65 -7.83 4.53 -5.84
CA GLN A 65 -9.17 4.03 -6.11
C GLN A 65 -10.20 5.11 -5.72
N PRO A 66 -11.07 5.55 -6.65
CA PRO A 66 -12.14 6.49 -6.35
C PRO A 66 -13.23 5.80 -5.54
N VAL A 67 -13.92 6.58 -4.73
CA VAL A 67 -15.05 6.11 -3.92
C VAL A 67 -16.30 6.84 -4.36
N SER A 68 -17.34 6.08 -4.74
CA SER A 68 -18.66 6.63 -5.09
C SER A 68 -19.50 6.98 -3.85
N GLU A 69 -19.32 6.25 -2.76
CA GLU A 69 -20.01 6.47 -1.47
C GLU A 69 -19.00 6.43 -0.33
N LYS A 70 -18.94 7.50 0.48
CA LYS A 70 -17.95 7.65 1.56
C LYS A 70 -17.97 6.47 2.52
N THR A 71 -16.79 5.93 2.79
CA THR A 71 -16.60 4.76 3.65
C THR A 71 -15.25 4.84 4.35
N ASP A 72 -15.16 4.29 5.55
CA ASP A 72 -13.88 4.11 6.26
C ASP A 72 -13.22 2.76 5.91
N GLU A 73 -13.90 1.90 5.16
CA GLU A 73 -13.37 0.61 4.72
C GLU A 73 -12.51 0.78 3.47
N ALA A 74 -11.26 0.31 3.56
CA ALA A 74 -10.38 0.27 2.40
C ALA A 74 -10.91 -0.73 1.37
N PRO A 75 -10.86 -0.40 0.07
CA PRO A 75 -11.31 -1.30 -0.99
C PRO A 75 -10.43 -2.55 -1.01
N THR A 76 -10.98 -3.63 -1.56
CA THR A 76 -10.28 -4.92 -1.74
C THR A 76 -9.75 -5.13 -3.16
N GLY A 77 -10.04 -4.19 -4.06
CA GLY A 77 -9.67 -4.26 -5.47
C GLY A 77 -10.07 -3.00 -6.23
N GLY A 78 -10.04 -3.07 -7.56
CA GLY A 78 -10.37 -1.92 -8.41
C GLY A 78 -9.29 -0.83 -8.38
N TRP A 79 -8.05 -1.19 -8.07
CA TRP A 79 -6.94 -0.25 -8.00
C TRP A 79 -6.36 0.04 -9.38
N GLY A 80 -6.14 1.32 -9.66
CA GLY A 80 -5.29 1.80 -10.74
C GLY A 80 -4.06 2.51 -10.18
N TYR A 81 -3.33 3.24 -11.02
CA TYR A 81 -2.16 4.01 -10.59
C TYR A 81 -2.26 5.49 -10.95
N LEU A 82 -1.89 6.34 -10.01
CA LEU A 82 -1.71 7.79 -10.19
C LEU A 82 -0.27 8.16 -9.79
N LYS A 83 0.30 9.16 -10.46
CA LYS A 83 1.59 9.74 -10.06
C LYS A 83 1.37 10.82 -8.98
N VAL A 84 2.08 10.68 -7.87
CA VAL A 84 2.19 11.67 -6.80
C VAL A 84 3.52 12.43 -6.93
N PRO A 85 3.54 13.77 -6.87
CA PRO A 85 2.37 14.65 -6.79
C PRO A 85 1.63 14.75 -8.13
N GLY A 86 0.33 15.04 -8.05
CA GLY A 86 -0.52 15.24 -9.20
C GLY A 86 -2.00 15.43 -8.84
N PRO A 87 -2.76 16.18 -9.67
CA PRO A 87 -4.21 16.25 -9.57
C PRO A 87 -4.89 14.90 -9.79
N TRP A 88 -6.10 14.77 -9.27
CA TRP A 88 -6.97 13.63 -9.54
C TRP A 88 -7.43 13.61 -11.02
N PRO A 89 -7.71 12.42 -11.56
CA PRO A 89 -8.38 12.25 -12.85
C PRO A 89 -9.67 13.08 -12.92
N GLY A 90 -10.08 13.47 -14.13
CA GLY A 90 -11.27 14.29 -14.34
C GLY A 90 -11.06 15.80 -14.21
N THR A 91 -9.91 16.25 -13.67
CA THR A 91 -9.54 17.67 -13.70
C THR A 91 -9.20 18.11 -15.14
N ASN A 92 -9.97 19.05 -15.69
CA ASN A 92 -9.93 19.41 -17.11
C ASN A 92 -9.00 20.58 -17.48
N TYR A 93 -8.04 20.95 -16.63
CA TYR A 93 -7.09 22.00 -16.94
C TYR A 93 -5.98 21.47 -17.87
N TRP A 94 -5.69 22.20 -18.96
CA TRP A 94 -4.76 21.78 -20.01
C TRP A 94 -3.38 21.37 -19.48
N MET A 95 -2.83 22.11 -18.53
CA MET A 95 -1.52 21.83 -17.93
C MET A 95 -1.49 20.50 -17.15
N HIS A 96 -2.63 20.05 -16.63
CA HIS A 96 -2.72 18.77 -15.93
C HIS A 96 -2.73 17.59 -16.89
N ARG A 97 -3.38 17.73 -18.04
CA ARG A 97 -3.45 16.69 -19.08
C ARG A 97 -2.07 16.37 -19.67
N GLU A 98 -1.18 17.35 -19.71
CA GLU A 98 0.17 17.17 -20.26
C GLU A 98 1.22 16.74 -19.22
N SER A 99 0.96 16.96 -17.93
CA SER A 99 1.91 16.69 -16.84
C SER A 99 1.60 15.45 -16.00
N GLN A 100 0.43 14.83 -16.21
CA GLN A 100 0.00 13.64 -15.50
C GLN A 100 -0.41 12.52 -16.45
N THR A 101 0.05 11.32 -16.11
CA THR A 101 -0.43 10.07 -16.70
C THR A 101 -1.10 9.28 -15.59
N HIS A 102 -2.35 8.92 -15.83
CA HIS A 102 -3.13 8.04 -14.98
C HIS A 102 -3.23 6.66 -15.64
N TYR A 103 -3.25 5.61 -14.84
CA TYR A 103 -3.48 4.24 -15.29
C TYR A 103 -4.77 3.76 -14.65
N PRO A 104 -5.93 4.07 -15.24
CA PRO A 104 -7.22 3.79 -14.64
C PRO A 104 -7.50 2.29 -14.60
N HIS A 105 -8.11 1.82 -13.52
CA HIS A 105 -8.70 0.49 -13.52
C HIS A 105 -9.96 0.49 -14.40
N PRO A 106 -10.24 -0.57 -15.19
CA PRO A 106 -11.40 -0.61 -16.07
C PRO A 106 -12.75 -0.37 -15.38
N THR A 107 -12.86 -0.70 -14.09
CA THR A 107 -14.09 -0.47 -13.32
C THR A 107 -14.44 1.01 -13.15
N TRP A 108 -13.52 1.94 -13.41
CA TRP A 108 -13.78 3.38 -13.30
C TRP A 108 -14.34 4.00 -14.58
N GLN A 109 -14.52 3.21 -15.63
CA GLN A 109 -14.88 3.71 -16.97
C GLN A 109 -16.17 4.55 -16.97
N ASP A 110 -17.11 4.23 -16.10
CA ASP A 110 -18.43 4.86 -15.99
C ASP A 110 -18.49 5.87 -14.82
N ASP A 111 -17.39 6.02 -14.07
CA ASP A 111 -17.32 6.93 -12.92
C ASP A 111 -17.12 8.38 -13.37
N ASN A 112 -17.88 9.30 -12.78
CA ASN A 112 -17.60 10.73 -12.91
C ASN A 112 -16.46 11.16 -11.97
N LEU A 113 -15.23 10.88 -12.37
CA LEU A 113 -14.03 11.16 -11.56
C LEU A 113 -13.83 12.66 -11.25
N ALA A 114 -14.38 13.56 -12.07
CA ALA A 114 -14.35 14.99 -11.81
C ALA A 114 -15.21 15.40 -10.60
N SER A 115 -16.15 14.54 -10.19
CA SER A 115 -17.00 14.73 -9.00
C SER A 115 -16.58 13.89 -7.81
N ALA A 116 -15.50 13.09 -7.93
CA ALA A 116 -14.99 12.30 -6.81
C ALA A 116 -14.59 13.23 -5.65
N ASP A 117 -15.18 13.02 -4.49
CA ASP A 117 -14.92 13.79 -3.27
C ASP A 117 -14.14 12.98 -2.22
N MET A 118 -13.92 11.69 -2.49
CA MET A 118 -13.11 10.79 -1.70
C MET A 118 -12.41 9.78 -2.62
N ALA A 119 -11.17 9.43 -2.25
CA ALA A 119 -10.43 8.35 -2.88
C ALA A 119 -9.44 7.74 -1.88
N TRP A 120 -9.12 6.47 -2.09
CA TRP A 120 -8.06 5.79 -1.37
C TRP A 120 -6.74 5.91 -2.11
N TYR A 121 -5.66 6.06 -1.34
CA TYR A 121 -4.28 5.94 -1.81
C TYR A 121 -3.59 4.81 -1.07
N GLU A 122 -2.88 3.95 -1.79
CA GLU A 122 -2.09 2.87 -1.20
C GLU A 122 -0.66 2.88 -1.75
N ARG A 123 0.28 2.73 -0.82
CA ARG A 123 1.69 2.47 -1.11
C ARG A 123 2.25 1.54 -0.06
N GLU A 124 2.84 0.45 -0.53
CA GLU A 124 3.57 -0.49 0.31
C GLU A 124 5.06 -0.16 0.29
N PHE A 125 5.70 -0.25 1.45
CA PHE A 125 7.16 -0.23 1.55
C PHE A 125 7.62 -1.04 2.75
N SER A 126 8.83 -1.57 2.67
CA SER A 126 9.47 -2.22 3.81
C SER A 126 10.13 -1.18 4.71
N VAL A 127 9.78 -1.18 5.99
CA VAL A 127 10.47 -0.36 6.99
C VAL A 127 11.91 -0.87 7.13
N PRO A 128 12.94 -0.05 6.82
CA PRO A 128 14.32 -0.51 6.91
C PRO A 128 14.73 -0.83 8.35
N ALA A 129 15.47 -1.93 8.56
CA ALA A 129 15.88 -2.38 9.90
C ALA A 129 16.67 -1.32 10.69
N GLN A 130 17.44 -0.46 10.00
CA GLN A 130 18.18 0.65 10.60
C GLN A 130 17.30 1.73 11.24
N TRP A 131 15.98 1.70 10.99
CA TRP A 131 15.01 2.59 11.62
C TRP A 131 14.46 2.04 12.95
N ALA A 132 14.90 0.86 13.39
CA ALA A 132 14.49 0.30 14.68
C ALA A 132 14.67 1.32 15.83
N GLY A 133 13.64 1.48 16.65
CA GLY A 133 13.62 2.41 17.78
C GLY A 133 13.48 3.90 17.40
N ARG A 134 13.33 4.24 16.10
CA ARG A 134 13.12 5.63 15.66
C ARG A 134 11.62 5.96 15.56
N ARG A 135 11.30 7.26 15.62
CA ARG A 135 9.97 7.76 15.24
C ARG A 135 9.88 7.83 13.72
N ILE A 136 8.85 7.22 13.15
CA ILE A 136 8.54 7.23 11.73
C ILE A 136 7.22 7.99 11.55
N CYS A 137 7.21 8.96 10.63
CA CYS A 137 6.01 9.71 10.27
C CYS A 137 5.90 9.77 8.75
N VAL A 138 4.67 9.65 8.23
CA VAL A 138 4.33 10.01 6.85
C VAL A 138 3.90 11.47 6.85
N SER A 139 4.40 12.25 5.89
CA SER A 139 4.05 13.66 5.72
C SER A 139 3.55 13.86 4.30
N LEU A 140 2.44 14.59 4.15
CA LEU A 140 1.89 15.01 2.88
C LEU A 140 2.10 16.52 2.77
N GLU A 141 2.66 16.97 1.66
CA GLU A 141 2.90 18.38 1.37
C GLU A 141 2.02 18.80 0.18
N TYR A 142 1.51 20.04 0.23
CA TYR A 142 0.59 20.62 -0.75
C TYR A 142 1.32 21.49 -1.76
#